data_AF-A0A6G3XAA8-F1
#
_entry.id   AF-A0A6G3XAA8-F1
#
_cell.length_a   1.000
_cell.length_b   1.000
_cell.length_c   1.000
_cell.angle_alpha   90.00
_cell.angle_beta   90.00
_cell.angle_gamma   90.00
#
_symmetry.space_group_name_H-M   'P 1'
#
loop_
_entity.id
_entity.type
_entity.pdbx_description
1 polymer ?
#
loop_
_entity_poly.entity_id
_entity_poly.type
_entity_poly.pdbx_seq_one_letter_code
_entity_poly.pdbx_strand_id
1 'polypeptide(L)'
;KEPLSMVRATLKGAVRLKHSGPLDVWLLDEGDDPGARMLCAELGVHHFTRRGVPEWNRDKGVHKAKTKHGNYNAWIALHGGDYDFFASVDTDHVPMPNFLERMMGYFRDPDVAFVVGPQVYGNYDSAVTKAAESQQFLFHA
;
A
#
# COMPACT_ATOMS: atom_id res chain seq x y z
N LYS A 1 -15.16 1.54 5.70
CA LYS A 1 -13.92 1.78 6.49
C LYS A 1 -13.46 0.41 6.97
N GLU A 2 -12.24 0.00 6.69
CA GLU A 2 -11.79 -1.35 7.07
C GLU A 2 -11.66 -1.47 8.59
N PRO A 3 -11.84 -2.68 9.15
CA PRO A 3 -11.60 -2.90 10.57
C PRO A 3 -10.14 -2.65 10.95
N LEU A 4 -9.89 -2.02 12.10
CA LEU A 4 -8.52 -1.82 12.61
C LEU A 4 -7.75 -3.13 12.79
N SER A 5 -8.43 -4.25 13.04
CA SER A 5 -7.82 -5.58 13.11
C SER A 5 -7.20 -6.01 11.77
N MET A 6 -7.86 -5.69 10.65
CA MET A 6 -7.38 -5.97 9.31
C MET A 6 -6.16 -5.10 8.99
N VAL A 7 -6.25 -3.79 9.24
CA VAL A 7 -5.12 -2.85 9.09
C VAL A 7 -3.92 -3.29 9.94
N ARG A 8 -4.14 -3.72 11.18
CA ARG A 8 -3.09 -4.26 12.06
C ARG A 8 -2.41 -5.49 11.47
N ALA A 9 -3.15 -6.42 10.87
CA ALA A 9 -2.56 -7.60 10.24
C ALA A 9 -1.63 -7.21 9.08
N THR A 10 -2.09 -6.28 8.22
CA THR A 10 -1.34 -5.78 7.07
C THR A 10 -0.09 -5.01 7.49
N LEU A 11 -0.21 -4.07 8.44
CA LEU A 11 0.95 -3.34 8.97
C LEU A 11 1.96 -4.26 9.63
N LYS A 12 1.51 -5.27 10.38
CA LYS A 12 2.41 -6.30 10.93
C LYS A 12 3.14 -7.07 9.83
N GLY A 13 2.50 -7.35 8.70
CA GLY A 13 3.16 -7.92 7.52
C GLY A 13 4.20 -6.97 6.93
N ALA A 14 3.82 -5.70 6.74
CA ALA A 14 4.65 -4.68 6.13
C ALA A 14 5.94 -4.39 6.93
N VAL A 15 5.87 -4.31 8.26
CA VAL A 15 7.07 -4.09 9.10
C VAL A 15 8.04 -5.30 9.12
N ARG A 16 7.62 -6.47 8.61
CA ARG A 16 8.48 -7.66 8.46
C ARG A 16 9.06 -7.81 7.05
N LEU A 17 8.80 -6.86 6.16
CA LEU A 17 9.40 -6.85 4.84
C LEU A 17 10.92 -6.83 4.95
N LYS A 18 11.56 -7.61 4.07
CA LYS A 18 13.00 -7.67 3.95
C LYS A 18 13.43 -6.78 2.79
N HIS A 19 14.34 -5.87 3.09
CA HIS A 19 15.03 -5.04 2.12
C HIS A 19 16.45 -4.78 2.64
N SER A 20 17.42 -4.67 1.73
CA SER A 20 18.83 -4.45 2.10
C SER A 20 19.18 -2.99 2.40
N GLY A 21 18.34 -2.05 1.96
CA GLY A 21 18.49 -0.62 2.21
C GLY A 21 17.49 -0.08 3.25
N PRO A 22 17.43 1.25 3.41
CA PRO A 22 16.40 1.91 4.22
C PRO A 22 14.99 1.54 3.72
N LEU A 23 14.07 1.37 4.67
CA LEU A 23 12.68 1.05 4.38
C LEU A 23 11.78 1.67 5.44
N ASP A 24 10.96 2.63 5.01
CA ASP A 24 9.92 3.22 5.85
C ASP A 24 8.56 2.64 5.47
N VAL A 25 7.80 2.22 6.48
CA VAL A 25 6.44 1.73 6.31
C VAL A 25 5.47 2.84 6.65
N TRP A 26 4.53 3.10 5.73
CA TRP A 26 3.54 4.16 5.87
C TRP A 26 2.11 3.61 5.87
N LEU A 27 1.24 4.19 6.71
CA LEU A 27 -0.21 4.09 6.59
C LEU A 27 -0.77 5.42 6.06
N LEU A 28 -1.42 5.38 4.90
CA LEU A 28 -2.05 6.55 4.30
C LEU A 28 -3.55 6.56 4.66
N ASP A 29 -3.88 7.20 5.77
CA ASP A 29 -5.22 7.19 6.38
C ASP A 29 -6.04 8.44 5.99
N GLU A 30 -7.03 8.27 5.11
CA GLU A 30 -7.94 9.37 4.73
C GLU A 30 -8.81 9.88 5.89
N GLY A 31 -9.03 9.05 6.92
CA GLY A 31 -9.94 9.35 8.02
C GLY A 31 -9.33 10.08 9.21
N ASP A 32 -7.99 10.10 9.31
CA ASP A 32 -7.26 10.53 10.52
C ASP A 32 -7.81 9.84 11.77
N ASP A 33 -7.86 8.51 11.73
CA ASP A 33 -8.42 7.67 12.79
C ASP A 33 -7.47 7.61 14.00
N PRO A 34 -7.89 8.01 15.20
CA PRO A 34 -7.05 7.97 16.39
C PRO A 34 -6.50 6.57 16.70
N GLY A 35 -7.30 5.53 16.44
CA GLY A 35 -6.88 4.13 16.64
C GLY A 35 -5.82 3.71 15.63
N ALA A 36 -5.94 4.16 14.37
CA ALA A 36 -4.92 3.93 13.35
C ALA A 36 -3.61 4.64 13.69
N ARG A 37 -3.67 5.88 14.21
CA ARG A 37 -2.48 6.63 14.68
C ARG A 37 -1.78 5.92 15.83
N MET A 38 -2.52 5.48 16.83
CA MET A 38 -1.98 4.72 17.96
C MET A 38 -1.33 3.41 17.50
N LEU A 39 -1.98 2.70 16.57
CA LEU A 39 -1.45 1.48 15.98
C LEU A 39 -0.15 1.72 15.22
N CYS A 40 -0.08 2.82 14.45
CA CYS A 40 1.14 3.19 13.73
C CYS A 40 2.29 3.46 14.70
N ALA A 41 2.04 4.23 15.77
CA ALA A 41 3.02 4.49 16.82
C ALA A 41 3.47 3.20 17.53
N GLU A 42 2.56 2.27 17.81
CA GLU A 42 2.87 0.96 18.41
C GLU A 42 3.81 0.12 17.53
N LEU A 43 3.61 0.18 16.21
CA LEU A 43 4.33 -0.66 15.25
C LEU A 43 5.58 0.01 14.64
N GLY A 44 5.87 1.26 14.97
CA GLY A 44 6.94 2.04 14.33
C GLY A 44 6.64 2.36 12.85
N VAL A 45 5.36 2.50 12.51
CA VAL A 45 4.87 2.85 11.17
C VAL A 45 4.61 4.36 11.12
N HIS A 46 4.95 4.99 10.01
CA HIS A 46 4.61 6.39 9.76
C HIS A 46 3.12 6.52 9.41
N HIS A 47 2.45 7.48 10.03
CA HIS A 47 1.05 7.80 9.72
C HIS A 47 0.99 9.06 8.88
N PHE A 48 0.25 8.99 7.77
CA PHE A 48 -0.04 10.13 6.91
C PHE A 48 -1.55 10.31 6.81
N THR A 49 -1.99 11.57 6.85
CA THR A 49 -3.34 11.94 6.47
C THR A 49 -3.33 13.25 5.69
N ARG A 50 -4.20 13.33 4.68
CA ARG A 50 -4.48 14.58 3.97
C ARG A 50 -5.70 15.31 4.53
N ARG A 51 -6.30 14.84 5.63
CA ARG A 51 -7.52 15.42 6.19
C ARG A 51 -7.26 16.87 6.63
N GLY A 52 -8.16 17.77 6.26
CA GLY A 52 -8.06 19.19 6.63
C GLY A 52 -7.14 20.03 5.74
N VAL A 53 -6.61 19.46 4.64
CA VAL A 53 -5.72 20.15 3.69
C VAL A 53 -6.45 20.39 2.36
N PRO A 54 -7.00 21.60 2.11
CA PRO A 54 -7.86 21.85 0.94
C PRO A 54 -7.20 21.57 -0.41
N GLU A 55 -5.91 21.88 -0.57
CA GLU A 55 -5.18 21.65 -1.81
C GLU A 55 -5.09 20.17 -2.20
N TRP A 56 -5.19 19.26 -1.22
CA TRP A 56 -5.17 17.81 -1.39
C TRP A 56 -6.55 17.15 -1.38
N ASN A 57 -7.62 17.95 -1.23
CA ASN A 57 -9.02 17.49 -1.19
C ASN A 57 -9.89 18.29 -2.16
N ARG A 58 -9.59 18.16 -3.46
CA ARG A 58 -10.29 18.88 -4.53
C ARG A 58 -11.49 18.08 -5.05
N ASP A 59 -12.42 18.73 -5.72
CA ASP A 59 -13.56 18.05 -6.38
C ASP A 59 -13.14 17.25 -7.62
N LYS A 60 -12.05 17.67 -8.28
CA LYS A 60 -11.51 17.06 -9.51
C LYS A 60 -9.98 17.17 -9.58
N GLY A 61 -9.40 16.43 -10.51
CA GLY A 61 -7.95 16.41 -10.79
C GLY A 61 -7.18 15.40 -9.93
N VAL A 62 -5.86 15.52 -9.93
CA VAL A 62 -4.93 14.55 -9.31
C VAL A 62 -5.09 14.42 -7.79
N HIS A 63 -5.61 15.44 -7.12
CA HIS A 63 -5.90 15.44 -5.68
C HIS A 63 -7.40 15.37 -5.38
N LYS A 64 -8.16 14.60 -6.17
CA LYS A 64 -9.59 14.42 -5.93
C LYS A 64 -9.85 13.83 -4.53
N ALA A 65 -10.77 14.40 -3.78
CA ALA A 65 -11.15 13.93 -2.45
C ALA A 65 -11.83 12.55 -2.53
N LYS A 66 -11.72 11.75 -1.44
CA LYS A 66 -12.36 10.43 -1.27
C LYS A 66 -11.99 9.43 -2.37
N THR A 67 -10.70 9.38 -2.71
CA THR A 67 -10.20 8.48 -3.75
C THR A 67 -8.78 8.02 -3.42
N LYS A 68 -8.50 6.74 -3.70
CA LYS A 68 -7.18 6.11 -3.51
C LYS A 68 -6.07 6.90 -4.19
N HIS A 69 -6.24 7.22 -5.48
CA HIS A 69 -5.22 7.97 -6.23
C HIS A 69 -4.96 9.38 -5.67
N GLY A 70 -5.96 10.04 -5.08
CA GLY A 70 -5.80 11.37 -4.54
C GLY A 70 -4.99 11.35 -3.24
N ASN A 71 -5.18 10.29 -2.45
CA ASN A 71 -4.42 10.04 -1.24
C ASN A 71 -2.94 9.74 -1.55
N TYR A 72 -2.69 8.87 -2.54
CA TYR A 72 -1.34 8.58 -3.02
C TYR A 72 -0.65 9.83 -3.55
N ASN A 73 -1.31 10.60 -4.43
CA ASN A 73 -0.73 11.81 -4.98
C ASN A 73 -0.43 12.87 -3.90
N ALA A 74 -1.24 12.95 -2.84
CA ALA A 74 -0.96 13.85 -1.72
C ALA A 74 0.29 13.42 -0.94
N TRP A 75 0.44 12.13 -0.66
CA TRP A 75 1.64 11.59 0.00
C TRP A 75 2.88 11.79 -0.87
N ILE A 76 2.82 11.45 -2.16
CA ILE A 76 3.93 11.60 -3.12
C ILE A 76 4.35 13.07 -3.23
N ALA A 77 3.39 14.00 -3.27
CA ALA A 77 3.70 15.43 -3.35
C ALA A 77 4.45 15.96 -2.12
N LEU A 78 4.26 15.35 -0.95
CA LEU A 78 4.87 15.79 0.30
C LEU A 78 6.17 15.04 0.63
N HIS A 79 6.22 13.74 0.34
CA HIS A 79 7.27 12.84 0.80
C HIS A 79 8.01 12.13 -0.33
N GLY A 80 7.43 12.07 -1.54
CA GLY A 80 7.98 11.26 -2.62
C GLY A 80 9.39 11.66 -3.06
N GLY A 81 9.80 12.91 -2.84
CA GLY A 81 11.16 13.37 -3.13
C GLY A 81 12.25 12.77 -2.24
N ASP A 82 11.88 12.16 -1.11
CA ASP A 82 12.81 11.53 -0.18
C ASP A 82 13.06 10.04 -0.49
N TYR A 83 12.38 9.48 -1.51
CA TYR A 83 12.42 8.05 -1.83
C TYR A 83 12.66 7.79 -3.32
N ASP A 84 13.54 6.83 -3.62
CA ASP A 84 13.77 6.36 -5.00
C ASP A 84 12.65 5.44 -5.50
N PHE A 85 11.98 4.73 -4.58
CA PHE A 85 10.97 3.73 -4.89
C PHE A 85 9.73 3.90 -4.01
N PHE A 86 8.56 3.64 -4.61
CA PHE A 86 7.28 3.57 -3.91
C PHE A 86 6.67 2.17 -4.13
N ALA A 87 6.42 1.46 -3.04
CA ALA A 87 5.71 0.19 -3.05
C ALA A 87 4.40 0.32 -2.28
N SER A 88 3.30 -0.15 -2.85
CA SER A 88 1.97 -0.08 -2.24
C SER A 88 1.30 -1.44 -2.20
N VAL A 89 0.64 -1.72 -1.08
CA VAL A 89 -0.35 -2.80 -0.95
C VAL A 89 -1.65 -2.21 -0.41
N ASP A 90 -2.76 -2.87 -0.72
CA ASP A 90 -4.03 -2.53 -0.09
C ASP A 90 -4.05 -2.95 1.38
N THR A 91 -4.87 -2.27 2.17
CA THR A 91 -5.00 -2.42 3.63
C THR A 91 -5.54 -3.77 4.07
N ASP A 92 -6.10 -4.55 3.15
CA ASP A 92 -6.54 -5.94 3.32
C ASP A 92 -5.55 -6.98 2.76
N HIS A 93 -4.43 -6.54 2.18
CA HIS A 93 -3.44 -7.41 1.55
C HIS A 93 -2.16 -7.47 2.40
N VAL A 94 -2.05 -8.50 3.24
CA VAL A 94 -0.87 -8.73 4.09
C VAL A 94 0.34 -9.14 3.22
N PRO A 95 1.39 -8.33 3.10
CA PRO A 95 2.52 -8.67 2.25
C PRO A 95 3.37 -9.77 2.88
N MET A 96 3.96 -10.63 2.03
CA MET A 96 4.95 -11.62 2.46
C MET A 96 6.32 -10.96 2.71
N PRO A 97 7.14 -11.47 3.65
CA PRO A 97 8.43 -10.86 3.99
C PRO A 97 9.39 -10.65 2.81
N ASN A 98 9.33 -11.50 1.80
CA ASN A 98 10.20 -11.45 0.62
C ASN A 98 9.63 -10.60 -0.54
N PHE A 99 8.52 -9.88 -0.33
CA PHE A 99 7.85 -9.11 -1.37
C PHE A 99 8.80 -8.14 -2.09
N LEU A 100 9.50 -7.26 -1.36
CA LEU A 100 10.42 -6.29 -1.98
C LEU A 100 11.62 -6.95 -2.65
N GLU A 101 12.17 -8.03 -2.08
CA GLU A 101 13.25 -8.81 -2.70
C GLU A 101 12.85 -9.38 -4.07
N ARG A 102 11.58 -9.76 -4.24
CA ARG A 102 11.05 -10.30 -5.49
C ARG A 102 10.66 -9.22 -6.49
N MET A 103 10.19 -8.06 -6.02
CA MET A 103 9.70 -6.99 -6.90
C MET A 103 10.81 -6.04 -7.37
N MET A 104 11.77 -5.70 -6.51
CA MET A 104 12.72 -4.63 -6.82
C MET A 104 13.80 -5.05 -7.82
N GLY A 105 14.01 -6.35 -8.01
CA GLY A 105 15.05 -6.87 -8.91
C GLY A 105 14.87 -6.50 -10.38
N TYR A 106 13.65 -6.17 -10.80
CA TYR A 106 13.32 -5.76 -12.18
C TYR A 106 13.81 -4.34 -12.52
N PHE A 107 13.94 -3.45 -11.53
CA PHE A 107 14.49 -2.10 -11.72
C PHE A 107 16.00 -2.07 -12.03
N ARG A 108 16.65 -3.24 -12.16
CA ARG A 108 18.00 -3.32 -12.73
C ARG A 108 18.02 -2.97 -14.22
N ASP A 109 16.90 -3.16 -14.90
CA ASP A 109 16.70 -2.68 -16.26
C ASP A 109 16.30 -1.18 -16.19
N PRO A 110 17.11 -0.26 -16.74
CA PRO A 110 16.82 1.17 -16.69
C PRO A 110 15.56 1.58 -17.47
N ASP A 111 15.02 0.71 -18.33
CA ASP A 111 13.77 0.96 -19.07
C ASP A 111 12.52 0.54 -18.27
N VAL A 112 12.68 -0.06 -17.09
CA VAL A 112 11.56 -0.48 -16.23
C VAL A 112 11.21 0.62 -15.23
N ALA A 113 10.04 1.25 -15.42
CA ALA A 113 9.51 2.26 -14.51
C ALA A 113 8.49 1.73 -13.48
N PHE A 114 7.91 0.55 -13.72
CA PHE A 114 6.83 0.01 -12.88
C PHE A 114 6.78 -1.51 -12.92
N VAL A 115 6.53 -2.13 -11.76
CA VAL A 115 6.46 -3.58 -11.59
C VAL A 115 5.18 -3.94 -10.84
N VAL A 116 4.36 -4.82 -11.42
CA VAL A 116 3.11 -5.30 -10.80
C VAL A 116 3.28 -6.75 -10.40
N GLY A 117 3.00 -7.04 -9.12
CA GLY A 117 3.00 -8.40 -8.60
C GLY A 117 1.64 -9.07 -8.79
N PRO A 118 1.60 -10.41 -8.75
CA PRO A 118 0.33 -11.12 -8.79
C PRO A 118 -0.51 -10.82 -7.54
N GLN A 119 -1.84 -10.79 -7.70
CA GLN A 119 -2.77 -10.71 -6.58
C GLN A 119 -3.27 -12.12 -6.28
N VAL A 120 -3.04 -12.59 -5.05
CA VAL A 120 -3.42 -13.93 -4.59
C VAL A 120 -4.37 -13.78 -3.40
N TYR A 121 -5.48 -14.51 -3.41
CA TYR A 121 -6.51 -14.39 -2.40
C TYR A 121 -6.21 -15.30 -1.20
N GLY A 122 -6.09 -14.71 0.00
CA GLY A 122 -5.86 -15.47 1.23
C GLY A 122 -7.03 -16.34 1.68
N ASN A 123 -8.25 -16.12 1.15
CA ASN A 123 -9.49 -16.82 1.50
C ASN A 123 -9.91 -17.84 0.43
N TYR A 124 -9.00 -18.77 0.11
CA TYR A 124 -9.17 -19.75 -0.96
C TYR A 124 -10.09 -20.94 -0.63
N ASP A 125 -11.15 -20.71 0.15
CA ASP A 125 -11.99 -21.79 0.67
C ASP A 125 -13.30 -21.97 -0.13
N SER A 126 -13.81 -20.89 -0.74
CA SER A 126 -15.10 -20.88 -1.44
C SER A 126 -14.97 -21.03 -2.96
N ALA A 127 -16.00 -21.56 -3.63
CA ALA A 127 -16.00 -21.64 -5.10
C ALA A 127 -15.87 -20.27 -5.78
N VAL A 128 -16.44 -19.22 -5.18
CA VAL A 128 -16.39 -17.84 -5.71
C VAL A 128 -14.97 -17.29 -5.63
N THR A 129 -14.29 -17.43 -4.50
CA THR A 129 -12.91 -16.93 -4.33
C THR A 129 -11.93 -17.66 -5.23
N LYS A 130 -12.12 -18.98 -5.44
CA LYS A 130 -11.32 -19.77 -6.38
C LYS A 130 -11.50 -19.34 -7.84
N ALA A 131 -12.75 -19.07 -8.24
CA ALA A 131 -13.05 -18.60 -9.60
C ALA A 131 -12.55 -17.17 -9.85
N ALA A 132 -12.62 -16.30 -8.84
CA ALA A 132 -12.08 -14.94 -8.94
C ALA A 132 -10.55 -14.96 -9.09
N GLU A 133 -9.85 -15.78 -8.31
CA GLU A 133 -8.39 -15.93 -8.43
C GLU A 133 -7.97 -16.51 -9.79
N SER A 134 -8.68 -17.53 -10.29
CA SER A 134 -8.32 -18.16 -11.57
C SER A 134 -8.43 -17.21 -12.76
N GLN A 135 -9.31 -16.20 -12.70
CA GLN A 135 -9.38 -15.13 -13.70
C GLN A 135 -8.13 -14.23 -13.68
N GLN A 136 -7.45 -14.10 -12.55
CA GLN A 136 -6.25 -13.26 -12.44
C GLN A 136 -5.00 -13.94 -13.03
N PHE A 137 -4.96 -15.28 -13.12
CA PHE A 137 -3.80 -16.02 -13.65
C PHE A 137 -3.40 -15.63 -15.08
N LEU A 138 -4.35 -15.19 -15.91
CA LEU A 138 -4.07 -14.70 -17.26
C LEU A 138 -3.16 -13.46 -17.27
N PHE A 139 -3.11 -12.71 -16.17
CA PHE A 139 -2.33 -11.48 -16.02
C PHE A 139 -1.05 -11.68 -15.19
N HIS A 140 -0.74 -12.92 -14.81
CA HIS A 140 0.33 -13.28 -13.87
C HIS A 140 1.35 -14.28 -14.47
N ALA A 141 1.25 -14.55 -15.77
CA ALA A 141 2.13 -15.44 -16.53
C ALA A 141 3.44 -14.76 -16.94
#